data_AF-A0A969G4V5-F1
#
_entry.id   AF-A0A969G4V5-F1
#
_cell.length_a   1.000
_cell.length_b   1.000
_cell.length_c   1.000
_cell.angle_alpha   90.00
_cell.angle_beta   90.00
_cell.angle_gamma   90.00
#
_symmetry.space_group_name_H-M   'P 1'
#
loop_
_entity.id
_entity.type
_entity.pdbx_description
1 polymer ?
#
loop_
_entity_poly.entity_id
_entity_poly.type
_entity_poly.pdbx_seq_one_letter_code
_entity_poly.pdbx_strand_id
1 'polypeptide(L)'
;LVNLCFATIKSISLSPANIGIICAISFTHDAWVSPGQWGNDWWYLLVFAGTGAMILKKVGRFETSAAFFLTYGALAFARNAYLGWEIDVVLHQLMSGSLLLFALFMLTDPRSIPNARTGRLLWSIAIAVISFVLQYQFYVNTAIFWTLFIMSPLTIVIDRYWNGRTFNWTDIVPHQAMERTLNA
;
A
#
# COMPACT_ATOMS: atom_id res chain seq x y z
N LEU A 1 -14.08 23.29 14.14
CA LEU A 1 -13.91 21.87 14.55
C LEU A 1 -13.82 20.92 13.34
N VAL A 2 -14.80 20.90 12.43
CA VAL A 2 -14.76 20.05 11.21
C VAL A 2 -13.54 20.33 10.32
N ASN A 3 -13.18 21.61 10.09
CA ASN A 3 -12.01 21.98 9.29
C ASN A 3 -10.66 21.64 9.97
N LEU A 4 -10.61 21.64 11.31
CA LEU A 4 -9.40 21.21 12.04
C LEU A 4 -9.25 19.68 11.95
N CYS A 5 -10.34 18.93 12.10
CA CYS A 5 -10.34 17.48 11.90
C CYS A 5 -9.93 17.10 10.47
N PHE A 6 -10.43 17.82 9.46
CA PHE A 6 -10.02 17.63 8.07
C PHE A 6 -8.55 18.00 7.81
N ALA A 7 -8.04 19.05 8.46
CA ALA A 7 -6.63 19.45 8.35
C ALA A 7 -5.68 18.45 9.04
N THR A 8 -6.06 17.91 10.20
CA THR A 8 -5.28 16.89 10.91
C THR A 8 -5.32 15.55 10.16
N ILE A 9 -6.47 15.16 9.58
CA ILE A 9 -6.59 13.97 8.72
C ILE A 9 -5.80 14.13 7.41
N LYS A 10 -5.66 15.36 6.89
CA LYS A 10 -4.81 15.63 5.71
C LYS A 10 -3.31 15.48 6.01
N SER A 11 -2.88 15.59 7.27
CA SER A 11 -1.47 15.44 7.68
C SER A 11 -1.02 13.99 7.89
N ILE A 12 -1.96 13.06 7.98
CA ILE A 12 -1.68 11.65 8.26
C ILE A 12 -1.76 10.87 6.94
N SER A 13 -0.59 10.54 6.36
CA SER A 13 -0.46 9.73 5.14
C SER A 13 -0.75 8.23 5.37
N LEU A 14 -1.72 7.88 6.22
CA LEU A 14 -2.07 6.48 6.50
C LEU A 14 -3.19 6.00 5.58
N SER A 15 -3.11 4.75 5.12
CA SER A 15 -4.21 4.11 4.39
C SER A 15 -5.40 3.87 5.34
N PRO A 16 -6.62 4.34 5.02
CA PRO A 16 -7.79 4.18 5.89
C PRO A 16 -8.12 2.72 6.20
N ALA A 17 -7.94 1.84 5.20
CA ALA A 17 -8.15 0.41 5.37
C ALA A 17 -7.12 -0.20 6.33
N ASN A 18 -5.85 0.22 6.25
CA ASN A 18 -4.80 -0.25 7.14
C ASN A 18 -5.04 0.20 8.59
N ILE A 19 -5.48 1.45 8.80
CA ILE A 19 -5.89 1.93 10.13
C ILE A 19 -7.02 1.06 10.69
N GLY A 20 -8.05 0.78 9.88
CA GLY A 20 -9.18 -0.05 10.31
C GLY A 20 -8.75 -1.42 10.80
N ILE A 21 -7.88 -2.11 10.05
CA ILE A 21 -7.34 -3.43 10.43
C ILE A 21 -6.52 -3.34 11.73
N ILE A 22 -5.63 -2.36 11.84
CA ILE A 22 -4.74 -2.23 13.01
C ILE A 22 -5.52 -1.85 14.25
N CYS A 23 -6.52 -0.97 14.14
CA CYS A 23 -7.43 -0.67 15.22
C CYS A 23 -8.20 -1.94 15.65
N ALA A 24 -8.73 -2.73 14.70
CA ALA A 24 -9.43 -3.96 15.03
C ALA A 24 -8.53 -4.95 15.79
N ILE A 25 -7.29 -5.16 15.34
CA ILE A 25 -6.33 -6.04 16.01
C ILE A 25 -5.91 -5.49 17.38
N SER A 26 -5.78 -4.17 17.53
CA SER A 26 -5.31 -3.55 18.78
C SER A 26 -6.40 -3.45 19.85
N PHE A 27 -7.66 -3.22 19.46
CA PHE A 27 -8.78 -3.06 20.39
C PHE A 27 -9.51 -4.38 20.67
N THR A 28 -9.53 -5.30 19.71
CA THR A 28 -10.19 -6.61 19.87
C THR A 28 -9.10 -7.67 20.08
N HIS A 29 -8.95 -8.14 21.32
CA HIS A 29 -7.95 -9.16 21.67
C HIS A 29 -8.19 -10.52 20.98
N ASP A 30 -9.39 -10.73 20.40
CA ASP A 30 -9.77 -11.91 19.62
C ASP A 30 -9.71 -11.69 18.10
N ALA A 31 -9.29 -10.51 17.62
CA ALA A 31 -9.20 -10.25 16.18
C ALA A 31 -7.92 -10.83 15.60
N TRP A 32 -8.03 -12.02 15.01
CA TRP A 32 -6.96 -12.66 14.26
C TRP A 32 -7.16 -12.49 12.75
N VAL A 33 -6.19 -11.86 12.08
CA VAL A 33 -6.15 -11.83 10.61
C VAL A 33 -5.36 -13.03 10.11
N SER A 34 -6.08 -14.05 9.63
CA SER A 34 -5.46 -15.22 8.99
C SER A 34 -5.11 -14.89 7.54
N PRO A 35 -3.84 -15.04 7.11
CA PRO A 35 -3.45 -14.81 5.72
C PRO A 35 -4.23 -15.68 4.72
N GLY A 36 -4.62 -16.89 5.11
CA GLY A 36 -5.37 -17.84 4.27
C GLY A 36 -6.87 -17.57 4.19
N GLN A 37 -7.44 -16.80 5.10
CA GLN A 37 -8.89 -16.58 5.19
C GLN A 37 -9.46 -15.80 4.00
N TRP A 38 -8.62 -15.06 3.29
CA TRP A 38 -9.02 -14.06 2.31
C TRP A 38 -8.82 -14.51 0.87
N GLY A 39 -8.35 -15.75 0.60
CA GLY A 39 -8.05 -16.18 -0.76
C GLY A 39 -7.85 -17.67 -0.98
N ASN A 40 -8.34 -18.53 -0.08
CA ASN A 40 -8.23 -19.97 -0.28
C ASN A 40 -9.09 -20.45 -1.46
N ASP A 41 -10.22 -19.78 -1.73
CA ASP A 41 -11.08 -20.15 -2.85
C ASP A 41 -10.67 -19.41 -4.13
N TRP A 42 -10.60 -20.17 -5.22
CA TRP A 42 -10.30 -19.72 -6.58
C TRP A 42 -11.10 -18.48 -7.03
N TRP A 43 -12.36 -18.35 -6.62
CA TRP A 43 -13.21 -17.25 -7.05
C TRP A 43 -12.85 -15.91 -6.38
N TYR A 44 -12.40 -15.92 -5.12
CA TYR A 44 -11.87 -14.72 -4.47
C TYR A 44 -10.59 -14.24 -5.17
N LEU A 45 -9.75 -15.18 -5.61
CA LEU A 45 -8.55 -14.86 -6.38
C LEU A 45 -8.88 -14.17 -7.70
N LEU A 46 -9.90 -14.67 -8.42
CA LEU A 46 -10.38 -14.02 -9.64
C LEU A 46 -10.89 -12.60 -9.38
N VAL A 47 -11.63 -12.38 -8.30
CA VAL A 47 -12.12 -11.04 -7.93
C VAL A 47 -10.95 -10.12 -7.59
N PHE A 48 -10.00 -10.56 -6.77
CA PHE A 48 -8.83 -9.75 -6.42
C PHE A 48 -7.93 -9.46 -7.62
N ALA A 49 -7.66 -10.46 -8.45
CA ALA A 49 -6.88 -10.29 -9.67
C ALA A 49 -7.59 -9.37 -10.66
N GLY A 50 -8.90 -9.55 -10.86
CA GLY A 50 -9.69 -8.73 -11.79
C GLY A 50 -9.83 -7.29 -11.31
N THR A 51 -10.31 -7.06 -10.09
CA THR A 51 -10.49 -5.72 -9.51
C THR A 51 -9.14 -5.04 -9.30
N GLY A 52 -8.13 -5.77 -8.83
CA GLY A 52 -6.77 -5.28 -8.74
C GLY A 52 -6.23 -4.84 -10.10
N ALA A 53 -6.28 -5.69 -11.12
CA ALA A 53 -5.82 -5.32 -12.47
C ALA A 53 -6.54 -4.08 -13.02
N MET A 54 -7.86 -3.96 -12.80
CA MET A 54 -8.62 -2.76 -13.19
C MET A 54 -8.16 -1.50 -12.46
N ILE A 55 -7.95 -1.59 -11.14
CA ILE A 55 -7.47 -0.46 -10.32
C ILE A 55 -6.06 -0.07 -10.71
N LEU A 56 -5.16 -1.03 -10.88
CA LEU A 56 -3.77 -0.77 -11.27
C LEU A 56 -3.70 -0.09 -12.64
N LYS A 57 -4.58 -0.46 -13.58
CA LYS A 57 -4.71 0.20 -14.89
C LYS A 57 -5.27 1.62 -14.78
N LYS A 58 -6.23 1.85 -13.87
CA LYS A 58 -6.88 3.16 -13.68
C LYS A 58 -6.02 4.17 -12.91
N VAL A 59 -5.24 3.72 -11.94
CA VAL A 59 -4.47 4.59 -11.02
C VAL A 59 -3.11 5.01 -11.61
N GLY A 60 -2.62 4.31 -12.64
CA GLY A 60 -1.33 4.66 -13.29
C GLY A 60 -0.11 4.41 -12.39
N ARG A 61 -0.25 3.54 -11.38
CA ARG A 61 0.78 3.25 -10.35
C ARG A 61 1.21 1.79 -10.31
N PHE A 62 1.00 1.03 -11.39
CA PHE A 62 1.33 -0.40 -11.51
C PHE A 62 2.77 -0.73 -11.11
N GLU A 63 3.72 0.16 -11.41
CA GLU A 63 5.13 0.04 -11.05
C GLU A 63 5.34 -0.28 -9.56
N THR A 64 4.53 0.30 -8.66
CA THR A 64 4.71 0.18 -7.20
C THR A 64 4.31 -1.20 -6.70
N SER A 65 3.14 -1.70 -7.11
CA SER A 65 2.70 -3.05 -6.75
C SER A 65 3.57 -4.11 -7.41
N ALA A 66 3.96 -3.91 -8.67
CA ALA A 66 4.86 -4.84 -9.37
C ALA A 66 6.21 -4.95 -8.65
N ALA A 67 6.79 -3.82 -8.23
CA ALA A 67 8.03 -3.82 -7.48
C ALA A 67 7.91 -4.52 -6.12
N PHE A 68 6.80 -4.33 -5.41
CA PHE A 68 6.52 -5.05 -4.18
C PHE A 68 6.42 -6.56 -4.42
N PHE A 69 5.60 -7.01 -5.39
CA PHE A 69 5.44 -8.44 -5.70
C PHE A 69 6.75 -9.08 -6.15
N LEU A 70 7.51 -8.41 -7.02
CA LEU A 70 8.81 -8.91 -7.48
C LEU A 70 9.79 -9.02 -6.32
N THR A 71 9.89 -8.00 -5.47
CA THR A 71 10.83 -8.01 -4.34
C THR A 71 10.44 -9.05 -3.30
N TYR A 72 9.18 -9.04 -2.86
CA TYR A 72 8.68 -9.98 -1.86
C TYR A 72 8.72 -11.42 -2.38
N GLY A 73 8.30 -11.64 -3.63
CA GLY A 73 8.35 -12.95 -4.30
C GLY A 73 9.78 -13.45 -4.49
N ALA A 74 10.73 -12.58 -4.87
CA ALA A 74 12.14 -12.95 -4.99
C ALA A 74 12.75 -13.35 -3.64
N LEU A 75 12.44 -12.62 -2.56
CA LEU A 75 12.88 -12.96 -1.20
C LEU A 75 12.26 -14.28 -0.71
N ALA A 76 10.96 -14.49 -0.94
CA ALA A 76 10.26 -15.73 -0.63
C ALA A 76 10.85 -16.91 -1.40
N PHE A 77 11.08 -16.74 -2.70
CA PHE A 77 11.71 -17.74 -3.55
C PHE A 77 13.14 -18.06 -3.11
N ALA A 78 13.98 -17.05 -2.82
CA ALA A 78 15.34 -17.24 -2.37
C ALA A 78 15.41 -18.04 -1.05
N ARG A 79 14.52 -17.73 -0.11
CA ARG A 79 14.38 -18.50 1.14
C ARG A 79 13.92 -19.93 0.89
N ASN A 80 12.95 -20.12 0.00
CA ASN A 80 12.42 -21.44 -0.33
C ASN A 80 13.48 -22.32 -0.99
N ALA A 81 14.27 -21.75 -1.90
CA ALA A 81 15.41 -22.40 -2.53
C ALA A 81 16.50 -22.76 -1.50
N TYR A 82 16.77 -21.88 -0.53
CA TYR A 82 17.71 -22.17 0.55
C TYR A 82 17.23 -23.31 1.46
N LEU A 83 15.92 -23.42 1.70
CA LEU A 83 15.31 -24.49 2.51
C LEU A 83 15.05 -25.78 1.73
N GLY A 84 15.24 -25.79 0.41
CA GLY A 84 14.94 -26.94 -0.45
C GLY A 84 13.44 -27.27 -0.57
N TRP A 85 12.58 -26.28 -0.39
CA TRP A 85 11.12 -26.44 -0.44
C TRP A 85 10.56 -26.30 -1.86
N GLU A 86 9.37 -26.87 -2.09
CA GLU A 86 8.69 -26.82 -3.39
C GLU A 86 8.20 -25.43 -3.75
N ILE A 87 8.24 -25.09 -5.03
CA ILE A 87 7.85 -23.77 -5.58
C ILE A 87 6.37 -23.47 -5.29
N ASP A 88 5.54 -24.51 -5.16
CA ASP A 88 4.11 -24.40 -4.85
C ASP A 88 3.86 -23.64 -3.55
N VAL A 89 4.76 -23.72 -2.57
CA VAL A 89 4.66 -22.97 -1.31
C VAL A 89 4.71 -21.46 -1.56
N VAL A 90 5.63 -21.01 -2.42
CA VAL A 90 5.79 -19.60 -2.75
C VAL A 90 4.61 -19.11 -3.59
N LEU A 91 4.16 -19.91 -4.56
CA LEU A 91 3.00 -19.58 -5.38
C LEU A 91 1.74 -19.44 -4.52
N HIS A 92 1.50 -20.40 -3.62
CA HIS A 92 0.36 -20.36 -2.70
C HIS A 92 0.41 -19.12 -1.79
N GLN A 93 1.60 -18.75 -1.31
CA GLN A 93 1.76 -17.55 -0.50
C GLN A 93 1.53 -16.25 -1.29
N LEU A 94 2.03 -16.16 -2.52
CA LEU A 94 1.81 -15.00 -3.38
C LEU A 94 0.34 -14.85 -3.79
N MET A 95 -0.38 -15.97 -3.86
CA MET A 95 -1.82 -16.03 -4.08
C MET A 95 -2.62 -15.84 -2.79
N SER A 96 -1.99 -15.60 -1.63
CA SER A 96 -2.74 -15.28 -0.42
C SER A 96 -3.57 -14.02 -0.62
N GLY A 97 -4.87 -14.12 -0.35
CA GLY A 97 -5.78 -12.98 -0.49
C GLY A 97 -5.40 -11.78 0.39
N SER A 98 -4.78 -12.02 1.55
CA SER A 98 -4.27 -10.94 2.41
C SER A 98 -3.14 -10.14 1.74
N LEU A 99 -2.23 -10.83 1.04
CA LEU A 99 -1.14 -10.22 0.27
C LEU A 99 -1.68 -9.48 -0.96
N LEU A 100 -2.64 -10.07 -1.68
CA LEU A 100 -3.28 -9.44 -2.83
C LEU A 100 -4.08 -8.19 -2.44
N LEU A 101 -4.92 -8.27 -1.41
CA LEU A 101 -5.66 -7.14 -0.86
C LEU A 101 -4.69 -6.01 -0.48
N PHE A 102 -3.63 -6.36 0.25
CA PHE A 102 -2.61 -5.43 0.67
C PHE A 102 -1.93 -4.76 -0.54
N ALA A 103 -1.35 -5.54 -1.45
CA ALA A 103 -0.50 -5.03 -2.52
C ALA A 103 -1.29 -4.29 -3.62
N LEU A 104 -2.57 -4.66 -3.84
CA LEU A 104 -3.39 -4.10 -4.91
C LEU A 104 -4.24 -2.92 -4.44
N PHE A 105 -4.69 -2.91 -3.17
CA PHE A 105 -5.61 -1.88 -2.66
C PHE A 105 -4.98 -0.98 -1.59
N MET A 106 -4.21 -1.54 -0.64
CA MET A 106 -3.67 -0.75 0.46
C MET A 106 -2.35 -0.07 0.08
N LEU A 107 -1.46 -0.79 -0.58
CA LEU A 107 -0.15 -0.29 -1.01
C LEU A 107 -0.25 0.74 -2.14
N THR A 108 -1.33 0.72 -2.93
CA THR A 108 -1.58 1.62 -4.07
C THR A 108 -2.39 2.87 -3.73
N ASP A 109 -2.84 3.00 -2.47
CA ASP A 109 -3.64 4.13 -1.99
C ASP A 109 -2.85 5.46 -2.14
N PRO A 110 -3.37 6.43 -2.92
CA PRO A 110 -2.65 7.66 -3.23
C PRO A 110 -2.26 8.49 -2.01
N ARG A 111 -2.91 8.31 -0.86
CA ARG A 111 -2.56 9.03 0.36
C ARG A 111 -1.30 8.56 1.05
N SER A 112 -0.91 7.30 0.86
CA SER A 112 0.17 6.67 1.64
C SER A 112 1.45 6.46 0.83
N ILE A 113 1.55 7.07 -0.35
CA ILE A 113 2.62 6.81 -1.31
C ILE A 113 3.38 8.09 -1.61
N PRO A 114 4.73 8.05 -1.68
CA PRO A 114 5.53 9.20 -2.10
C PRO A 114 5.15 9.72 -3.49
N ASN A 115 5.27 11.02 -3.73
CA ASN A 115 4.88 11.61 -5.02
C ASN A 115 5.89 11.32 -6.14
N ALA A 116 7.19 11.20 -5.81
CA ALA A 116 8.24 10.93 -6.79
C ALA A 116 8.27 9.45 -7.22
N ARG A 117 8.36 9.16 -8.54
CA ARG A 117 8.36 7.78 -9.06
C ARG A 117 9.44 6.90 -8.40
N THR A 118 10.67 7.39 -8.33
CA THR A 118 11.79 6.68 -7.70
C THR A 118 11.56 6.47 -6.21
N GLY A 119 10.98 7.46 -5.52
CA GLY A 119 10.60 7.35 -4.12
C GLY A 119 9.58 6.25 -3.87
N ARG A 120 8.57 6.12 -4.74
CA ARG A 120 7.58 5.02 -4.65
C ARG A 120 8.21 3.65 -4.79
N LEU A 121 9.12 3.51 -5.75
CA LEU A 121 9.78 2.23 -6.02
C LEU A 121 10.61 1.80 -4.80
N LEU A 122 11.50 2.68 -4.32
CA LEU A 122 12.31 2.42 -3.14
C LEU A 122 11.46 2.16 -1.89
N TRP A 123 10.39 2.92 -1.70
CA TRP A 123 9.47 2.74 -0.58
C TRP A 123 8.76 1.38 -0.62
N SER A 124 8.27 0.96 -1.80
CA SER A 124 7.63 -0.36 -1.97
C SER A 124 8.60 -1.52 -1.74
N ILE A 125 9.85 -1.39 -2.19
CA ILE A 125 10.92 -2.35 -1.95
C ILE A 125 11.23 -2.44 -0.45
N ALA A 126 11.36 -1.29 0.23
CA ALA A 126 11.59 -1.26 1.66
C ALA A 126 10.46 -1.93 2.45
N ILE A 127 9.20 -1.68 2.07
CA ILE A 127 8.05 -2.38 2.68
C ILE A 127 8.12 -3.88 2.44
N ALA A 128 8.44 -4.34 1.23
CA ALA A 128 8.57 -5.76 0.93
C ALA A 128 9.65 -6.42 1.81
N VAL A 129 10.83 -5.81 1.92
CA VAL A 129 11.95 -6.30 2.73
C VAL A 129 11.60 -6.34 4.22
N ILE A 130 11.09 -5.24 4.77
CA ILE A 130 10.74 -5.17 6.20
C ILE A 130 9.62 -6.16 6.53
N SER A 131 8.60 -6.26 5.68
CA SER A 131 7.50 -7.21 5.87
C SER A 131 8.01 -8.65 5.85
N PHE A 132 8.91 -8.97 4.92
CA PHE A 132 9.54 -10.28 4.83
C PHE A 132 10.33 -10.61 6.11
N VAL A 133 11.17 -9.68 6.58
CA VAL A 133 11.94 -9.87 7.81
C VAL A 133 11.01 -10.07 9.02
N LEU A 134 9.98 -9.25 9.18
CA LEU A 134 9.02 -9.38 10.28
C LEU A 134 8.24 -10.70 10.23
N GLN A 135 7.87 -11.16 9.04
CA GLN A 135 7.12 -12.39 8.89
C GLN A 135 7.97 -13.64 9.17
N TYR A 136 9.21 -13.67 8.68
CA TYR A 136 10.03 -14.88 8.75
C TYR A 136 11.00 -14.93 9.92
N GLN A 137 11.48 -13.79 10.41
CA GLN A 137 12.39 -13.72 11.55
C GLN A 137 11.65 -13.55 12.88
N PHE A 138 10.55 -12.77 12.87
CA PHE A 138 9.77 -12.46 14.07
C PHE A 138 8.42 -13.19 14.11
N TYR A 139 8.12 -14.03 13.11
CA TYR A 139 6.90 -14.86 13.03
C TYR A 139 5.58 -14.06 13.13
N VAL A 140 5.60 -12.80 12.67
CA VAL A 140 4.41 -11.93 12.71
C VAL A 140 3.56 -12.18 11.47
N ASN A 141 2.42 -12.85 11.63
CA ASN A 141 1.50 -13.15 10.52
C ASN A 141 0.90 -11.90 9.85
N THR A 142 0.78 -10.80 10.58
CA THR A 142 0.23 -9.52 10.09
C THR A 142 1.33 -8.50 9.71
N ALA A 143 2.55 -8.98 9.46
CA ALA A 143 3.74 -8.15 9.20
C ALA A 143 3.54 -7.08 8.12
N ILE A 144 2.84 -7.41 7.02
CA ILE A 144 2.58 -6.47 5.91
C ILE A 144 1.78 -5.24 6.36
N PHE A 145 0.77 -5.42 7.21
CA PHE A 145 -0.08 -4.33 7.71
C PHE A 145 0.69 -3.43 8.69
N TRP A 146 1.42 -4.05 9.63
CA TRP A 146 2.29 -3.34 10.57
C TRP A 146 3.39 -2.55 9.85
N THR A 147 4.02 -3.15 8.85
CA THR A 147 5.07 -2.49 8.07
C THR A 147 4.52 -1.26 7.38
N LEU A 148 3.39 -1.37 6.69
CA LEU A 148 2.76 -0.23 6.02
C LEU A 148 2.39 0.88 7.01
N PHE A 149 1.91 0.53 8.20
CA PHE A 149 1.56 1.50 9.22
C PHE A 149 2.76 2.29 9.72
N ILE A 150 3.87 1.60 9.98
CA ILE A 150 5.13 2.21 10.41
C ILE A 150 5.76 3.03 9.28
N MET A 151 5.68 2.53 8.04
CA MET A 151 6.26 3.19 6.86
C MET A 151 5.43 4.36 6.34
N SER A 152 4.14 4.44 6.67
CA SER A 152 3.25 5.52 6.24
C SER A 152 3.70 6.92 6.70
N PRO A 153 4.02 7.19 7.98
CA PRO A 153 4.55 8.52 8.37
C PRO A 153 5.93 8.81 7.75
N LEU A 154 6.73 7.77 7.47
CA LEU A 154 8.03 7.92 6.81
C LEU A 154 7.91 8.48 5.38
N THR A 155 6.75 8.30 4.72
CA THR A 155 6.50 8.84 3.38
C THR A 155 6.63 10.35 3.32
N ILE A 156 6.22 11.07 4.37
CA ILE A 156 6.32 12.53 4.46
C ILE A 156 7.79 12.97 4.49
N VAL A 157 8.63 12.19 5.19
CA VAL A 157 10.08 12.42 5.24
C VAL A 157 10.69 12.19 3.86
N ILE A 158 10.32 11.09 3.19
CA ILE A 158 10.81 10.77 1.84
C ILE A 158 10.39 11.85 0.82
N ASP A 159 9.16 12.33 0.89
CA ASP A 159 8.66 13.41 0.02
C ASP A 159 9.35 14.76 0.30
N ARG A 160 9.87 14.98 1.52
CA ARG A 160 10.68 16.16 1.83
C ARG A 160 12.09 16.08 1.22
N TYR A 161 12.64 14.87 1.05
CA TYR A 161 13.93 14.67 0.37
C TYR A 161 13.78 14.64 -1.15
N TRP A 162 12.68 14.09 -1.66
CA TRP A 162 12.37 14.03 -3.09
C TRP A 162 11.18 14.94 -3.40
N ASN A 163 11.45 16.13 -3.96
CA ASN A 163 10.43 17.07 -4.45
C ASN A 163 9.61 16.45 -5.59
N GLY A 164 8.59 15.65 -5.24
CA GLY A 164 7.54 15.25 -6.17
C GLY A 164 6.69 16.47 -6.51
N ARG A 165 6.29 16.61 -7.79
CA ARG A 165 5.40 17.69 -8.23
C ARG A 165 4.09 17.62 -7.44
N THR A 166 3.90 18.54 -6.50
CA THR A 166 2.62 18.72 -5.80
C THR A 166 1.61 19.29 -6.78
N PHE A 167 0.46 18.64 -6.91
CA PHE A 167 -0.65 19.15 -7.71
C PHE A 167 -1.24 20.40 -7.03
N ASN A 168 -0.94 21.57 -7.57
CA ASN A 168 -1.51 22.83 -7.12
C ASN A 168 -2.86 23.07 -7.82
N TRP A 169 -3.93 23.05 -7.05
CA TRP A 169 -5.30 23.31 -7.53
C TRP A 169 -5.50 24.75 -8.03
N THR A 170 -4.57 25.66 -7.72
CA THR A 170 -4.57 27.06 -8.17
C THR A 170 -4.37 27.19 -9.68
N ASP A 171 -3.81 26.19 -10.34
CA ASP A 171 -3.51 26.27 -11.78
C ASP A 171 -4.76 26.04 -12.66
N ILE A 172 -5.88 25.63 -12.05
CA ILE A 172 -7.11 25.27 -12.77
C ILE A 172 -8.07 26.46 -12.89
N VAL A 173 -7.87 27.56 -12.15
CA VAL A 173 -8.67 28.76 -12.37
C VAL A 173 -8.09 29.48 -13.58
N PRO A 174 -8.77 29.48 -14.75
CA PRO A 174 -8.31 30.30 -15.85
C PRO A 174 -8.40 31.74 -15.36
N HIS A 175 -7.31 32.50 -15.45
CA HIS A 175 -7.25 33.91 -15.03
C HIS A 175 -8.43 34.74 -15.59
N GLN A 176 -9.00 34.31 -16.71
CA GLN A 176 -10.15 34.90 -17.39
C GLN A 176 -11.50 34.73 -16.68
N ALA A 177 -11.66 33.73 -15.80
CA ALA A 177 -12.90 33.54 -15.05
C ALA A 177 -13.03 34.55 -13.88
N MET A 178 -11.90 34.96 -13.30
CA MET A 178 -11.87 35.90 -12.16
C MET A 178 -12.08 37.35 -12.58
N GLU A 179 -11.62 37.74 -13.78
CA GLU A 179 -11.87 39.09 -14.34
C GLU A 179 -13.34 39.34 -14.69
N ARG A 180 -14.08 38.33 -15.15
CA ARG A 180 -15.50 38.48 -15.50
C ARG A 180 -16.41 38.72 -14.30
N THR A 181 -16.04 38.23 -13.12
CA THR A 181 -16.81 38.42 -11.88
C THR A 181 -16.52 39.74 -11.17
N LEU A 182 -15.41 40.40 -11.49
CA LEU A 182 -15.07 41.72 -10.93
C LEU A 182 -15.64 42.87 -11.76
N ASN A 183 -15.95 42.61 -13.04
CA ASN A 183 -16.48 43.59 -13.99
C ASN A 183 -18.01 43.46 -14.21
N ALA A 184 -18.70 42.65 -13.39
CA ALA A 184 -20.16 42.47 -13.38
C ALA A 184 -20.73 42.95 -12.06
#